data_AF-A0A7V5KBI4-F1
#
_entry.id   AF-A0A7V5KBI4-F1
#
_cell.length_a   1.000
_cell.length_b   1.000
_cell.length_c   1.000
_cell.angle_alpha   90.00
_cell.angle_beta   90.00
_cell.angle_gamma   90.00
#
_symmetry.space_group_name_H-M   'P 1'
#
loop_
_entity.id
_entity.type
_entity.pdbx_description
1 polymer ?
#
loop_
_entity_poly.entity_id
_entity_poly.type
_entity_poly.pdbx_seq_one_letter_code
_entity_poly.pdbx_strand_id
1 'polypeptide(L)'
;MCIKAKLAVFSLLILKSGEELYLENGSGDIGDDNREILIDTEDEGIFELYWDDIERIEFGKTPKHDCRFGSRLYGTVVVDRGDEYTGFICWDMDEAFDSDILDGNEDRRKRKIKFGKIESIERRSSNSAIVTLKGGKKIRLKGTNDVDSGNRGIVVSDLSMGRVVIGWDELDYVEFKEAPEGLSYDYFDGGRVLKGTVFTEDGEKFKGEIKWDDDEEYTWELLDGEIDDVDIAVEFGQIKSIEKSSRHGAKVVLKDGRKFKLRDSNDIDDDNKGIIIKDGDDKVVVDWYDFERLELE
;
A
#
# COMPACT_ATOMS: atom_id res chain seq x y z
N MET A 1 -15.83 8.45 -4.04
CA MET A 1 -14.80 9.28 -3.40
C MET A 1 -14.76 10.60 -4.14
N CYS A 2 -14.70 11.71 -3.43
CA CYS A 2 -14.70 13.04 -4.01
C CYS A 2 -13.76 13.93 -3.20
N ILE A 3 -12.74 14.52 -3.83
CA ILE A 3 -11.98 15.62 -3.23
C ILE A 3 -12.66 16.90 -3.67
N LYS A 4 -13.25 17.67 -2.74
CA LYS A 4 -13.99 18.90 -3.04
C LYS A 4 -13.21 20.13 -2.57
N ALA A 5 -12.77 20.92 -3.54
CA ALA A 5 -12.49 22.36 -3.57
C ALA A 5 -12.06 23.08 -2.29
N LYS A 6 -10.76 23.40 -2.32
CA LYS A 6 -10.07 24.64 -1.94
C LYS A 6 -10.90 25.71 -1.21
N LEU A 7 -10.61 25.84 0.09
CA LEU A 7 -10.69 27.11 0.83
C LEU A 7 -9.32 27.36 1.47
N ALA A 8 -8.40 27.98 0.71
CA ALA A 8 -7.10 28.58 1.07
C ALA A 8 -6.10 27.84 2.01
N VAL A 9 -6.49 26.80 2.75
CA VAL A 9 -5.72 26.13 3.81
C VAL A 9 -6.13 24.65 3.97
N PHE A 10 -7.29 24.23 3.45
CA PHE A 10 -7.84 22.88 3.65
C PHE A 10 -8.35 22.22 2.36
N SER A 11 -8.22 20.90 2.29
CA SER A 11 -8.84 20.03 1.27
C SER A 11 -9.87 19.11 1.92
N LEU A 12 -11.11 19.09 1.41
CA LEU A 12 -12.13 18.15 1.86
C LEU A 12 -12.04 16.85 1.06
N LEU A 13 -11.76 15.75 1.74
CA LEU A 13 -11.81 14.40 1.20
C LEU A 13 -13.11 13.71 1.64
N ILE A 14 -13.93 13.30 0.67
CA ILE A 14 -15.13 12.49 0.91
C ILE A 14 -14.84 11.05 0.50
N LEU A 15 -14.81 10.17 1.50
CA LEU A 15 -14.56 8.74 1.31
C LEU A 15 -15.74 8.05 0.62
N LYS A 16 -15.52 6.83 0.12
CA LYS A 16 -16.60 6.05 -0.50
C LYS A 16 -17.65 5.59 0.53
N SER A 17 -17.28 5.49 1.81
CA SER A 17 -18.20 5.34 2.95
C SER A 17 -19.16 6.53 3.13
N GLY A 18 -18.82 7.70 2.55
CA GLY A 18 -19.52 8.97 2.77
C GLY A 18 -18.93 9.80 3.92
N GLU A 19 -17.91 9.29 4.61
CA GLU A 19 -17.18 10.03 5.63
C GLU A 19 -16.42 11.23 5.03
N GLU A 20 -16.35 12.31 5.81
CA GLU A 20 -15.73 13.57 5.43
C GLU A 20 -14.48 13.82 6.28
N LEU A 21 -13.33 13.94 5.62
CA LEU A 21 -12.05 14.24 6.24
C LEU A 21 -11.58 15.62 5.77
N TYR A 22 -11.22 16.48 6.71
CA TYR A 22 -10.61 17.78 6.44
C TYR A 22 -9.10 17.64 6.54
N LEU A 23 -8.42 17.73 5.41
CA LEU A 23 -6.97 17.67 5.34
C LEU A 23 -6.41 19.08 5.42
N GLU A 24 -5.62 19.33 6.45
CA GLU A 24 -4.94 20.60 6.67
C GLU A 24 -3.48 20.52 6.24
N ASN A 25 -2.97 21.63 5.70
CA ASN A 25 -1.63 21.73 5.11
C ASN A 25 -1.47 20.93 3.80
N GLY A 26 -0.34 21.12 3.14
CA GLY A 26 0.02 20.43 1.90
C GLY A 26 1.04 19.31 2.11
N SER A 27 1.14 18.45 1.11
CA SER A 27 2.16 17.42 0.91
C SER A 27 2.50 17.31 -0.58
N GLY A 28 3.41 16.40 -0.95
CA GLY A 28 3.66 16.09 -2.36
C GLY A 28 2.46 15.43 -3.07
N ASP A 29 1.46 14.94 -2.33
CA ASP A 29 0.28 14.27 -2.88
C ASP A 29 -0.94 15.19 -2.95
N ILE A 30 -1.06 16.14 -2.00
CA ILE A 30 -2.20 17.04 -1.85
C ILE A 30 -1.67 18.42 -1.52
N GLY A 31 -1.98 19.44 -2.34
CA GLY A 31 -1.54 20.82 -2.10
C GLY A 31 -0.54 21.32 -3.14
N ASP A 32 -0.06 22.55 -2.95
CA ASP A 32 0.77 23.26 -3.94
C ASP A 32 2.18 22.66 -4.11
N ASP A 33 2.60 21.75 -3.23
CA ASP A 33 3.84 20.97 -3.36
C ASP A 33 3.69 19.74 -4.29
N ASN A 34 2.45 19.42 -4.70
CA ASN A 34 2.20 18.41 -5.73
C ASN A 34 2.76 18.90 -7.08
N ARG A 35 3.55 18.04 -7.75
CA ARG A 35 4.23 18.43 -8.99
C ARG A 35 3.25 18.65 -10.13
N GLU A 36 2.47 17.62 -10.44
CA GLU A 36 1.41 17.64 -11.44
C GLU A 36 0.45 16.46 -11.24
N ILE A 37 -0.76 16.60 -11.78
CA ILE A 37 -1.71 15.52 -11.98
C ILE A 37 -1.86 15.28 -13.48
N LEU A 38 -1.47 14.10 -13.94
CA LEU A 38 -1.65 13.69 -15.33
C LEU A 38 -3.04 13.11 -15.54
N ILE A 39 -3.77 13.60 -16.54
CA ILE A 39 -5.11 13.12 -16.90
C ILE A 39 -5.08 12.58 -18.32
N ASP A 40 -5.50 11.33 -18.49
CA ASP A 40 -5.74 10.72 -19.80
C ASP A 40 -7.22 10.82 -20.18
N THR A 41 -7.49 11.48 -21.29
CA THR A 41 -8.85 11.66 -21.81
C THR A 41 -8.99 11.08 -23.21
N GLU A 42 -10.13 10.49 -23.52
CA GLU A 42 -10.39 9.85 -24.82
C GLU A 42 -10.08 10.81 -25.99
N ASP A 43 -10.55 12.07 -25.89
CA ASP A 43 -10.48 13.06 -26.96
C ASP A 43 -9.16 13.85 -27.05
N GLU A 44 -8.57 14.26 -25.93
CA GLU A 44 -7.43 15.21 -25.91
C GLU A 44 -6.08 14.53 -25.65
N GLY A 45 -6.08 13.26 -25.22
CA GLY A 45 -4.87 12.57 -24.80
C GLY A 45 -4.49 12.86 -23.35
N ILE A 46 -3.18 12.75 -23.06
CA ILE A 46 -2.62 13.04 -21.75
C ILE A 46 -2.31 14.54 -21.66
N PHE A 47 -2.82 15.20 -20.63
CA PHE A 47 -2.42 16.55 -20.25
C PHE A 47 -2.14 16.65 -18.75
N GLU A 48 -1.45 17.73 -18.37
CA GLU A 48 -0.97 17.99 -17.02
C GLU A 48 -1.85 19.08 -16.39
N LEU A 49 -2.28 18.88 -15.15
CA LEU A 49 -2.90 19.90 -14.31
C LEU A 49 -2.03 20.14 -13.08
N TYR A 50 -1.93 21.40 -12.64
CA TYR A 50 -1.34 21.73 -11.36
C TYR A 50 -2.42 21.81 -10.28
N TRP A 51 -2.03 21.72 -9.01
CA TRP A 51 -2.98 21.80 -7.90
C TRP A 51 -3.83 23.08 -7.92
N ASP A 52 -3.24 24.19 -8.38
CA ASP A 52 -3.94 25.47 -8.54
C ASP A 52 -5.05 25.47 -9.60
N ASP A 53 -4.98 24.55 -10.57
CA ASP A 53 -5.98 24.41 -11.64
C ASP A 53 -7.20 23.59 -11.20
N ILE A 54 -7.11 22.89 -10.07
CA ILE A 54 -8.07 21.87 -9.67
C ILE A 54 -9.05 22.42 -8.63
N GLU A 55 -10.32 22.52 -9.03
CA GLU A 55 -11.41 22.74 -8.08
C GLU A 55 -11.85 21.42 -7.43
N ARG A 56 -12.00 20.32 -8.18
CA ARG A 56 -12.59 19.08 -7.64
C ARG A 56 -12.12 17.86 -8.42
N ILE A 57 -11.90 16.76 -7.70
CA ILE A 57 -11.70 15.44 -8.30
C ILE A 57 -12.85 14.52 -7.85
N GLU A 58 -13.60 13.98 -8.81
CA GLU A 58 -14.64 12.97 -8.56
C GLU A 58 -14.18 11.62 -9.10
N PHE A 59 -14.05 10.63 -8.21
CA PHE A 59 -13.70 9.27 -8.60
C PHE A 59 -14.94 8.50 -9.00
N GLY A 60 -14.86 7.77 -10.11
CA GLY A 60 -15.94 6.95 -10.65
C GLY A 60 -15.43 5.73 -11.39
N LYS A 61 -16.34 5.08 -12.13
CA LYS A 61 -15.99 3.92 -12.95
C LYS A 61 -15.00 4.32 -14.04
N THR A 62 -14.01 3.46 -14.27
CA THR A 62 -13.05 3.63 -15.36
C THR A 62 -13.78 3.76 -16.69
N PRO A 63 -13.51 4.82 -17.48
CA PRO A 63 -14.05 4.97 -18.82
C PRO A 63 -13.65 3.80 -19.73
N LYS A 64 -14.45 3.53 -20.78
CA LYS A 64 -14.19 2.45 -21.74
C LYS A 64 -13.28 2.91 -22.87
N HIS A 65 -12.05 3.29 -22.57
CA HIS A 65 -11.00 3.52 -23.57
C HIS A 65 -9.67 2.96 -23.08
N ASP A 66 -8.73 2.74 -24.01
CA ASP A 66 -7.40 2.25 -23.67
C ASP A 66 -6.60 3.33 -22.97
N CYS A 67 -6.11 3.02 -21.77
CA CYS A 67 -5.26 3.91 -20.99
C CYS A 67 -3.91 4.14 -21.68
N ARG A 68 -3.60 5.40 -22.01
CA ARG A 68 -2.35 5.80 -22.68
C ARG A 68 -1.11 5.68 -21.78
N PHE A 69 -1.29 5.65 -20.46
CA PHE A 69 -0.22 5.28 -19.52
C PHE A 69 0.18 3.81 -19.64
N GLY A 70 -0.65 2.98 -20.27
CA GLY A 70 -0.42 1.54 -20.40
C GLY A 70 -1.06 0.74 -19.26
N SER A 71 -0.62 -0.51 -19.12
CA SER A 71 -1.12 -1.44 -18.11
C SER A 71 -0.36 -1.28 -16.80
N ARG A 72 -1.05 -1.41 -15.67
CA ARG A 72 -0.40 -1.43 -14.34
C ARG A 72 0.62 -2.57 -14.26
N LEU A 73 1.76 -2.31 -13.63
CA LEU A 73 2.71 -3.36 -13.29
C LEU A 73 2.07 -4.29 -12.26
N TYR A 74 2.25 -5.59 -12.48
CA TYR A 74 1.76 -6.64 -11.60
C TYR A 74 2.77 -7.78 -11.63
N GLY A 75 2.94 -8.48 -10.51
CA GLY A 75 3.96 -9.51 -10.43
C GLY A 75 4.15 -10.07 -9.05
N THR A 76 5.18 -10.91 -8.93
CA THR A 76 5.63 -11.47 -7.65
C THR A 76 7.01 -10.89 -7.33
N VAL A 77 7.14 -10.29 -6.16
CA VAL A 77 8.40 -9.81 -5.59
C VAL A 77 8.85 -10.79 -4.51
N VAL A 78 10.11 -11.19 -4.58
CA VAL A 78 10.76 -12.10 -3.64
C VAL A 78 11.83 -11.30 -2.89
N VAL A 79 11.81 -11.39 -1.57
CA VAL A 79 12.82 -10.77 -0.70
C VAL A 79 13.98 -11.75 -0.45
N ASP A 80 15.12 -11.26 -0.01
CA ASP A 80 16.37 -12.03 0.15
C ASP A 80 16.26 -13.24 1.12
N ARG A 81 15.30 -13.20 2.05
CA ARG A 81 14.95 -14.29 2.98
C ARG A 81 13.96 -15.30 2.40
N GLY A 82 13.44 -15.05 1.21
CA GLY A 82 12.61 -15.98 0.44
C GLY A 82 11.10 -15.80 0.58
N ASP A 83 10.62 -14.81 1.35
CA ASP A 83 9.20 -14.47 1.36
C ASP A 83 8.77 -13.88 0.01
N GLU A 84 7.53 -14.17 -0.38
CA GLU A 84 6.98 -13.77 -1.68
C GLU A 84 5.72 -12.93 -1.50
N TYR A 85 5.66 -11.82 -2.23
CA TYR A 85 4.52 -10.90 -2.25
C TYR A 85 4.05 -10.71 -3.69
N THR A 86 2.75 -10.93 -3.94
CA THR A 86 2.16 -10.82 -5.28
C THR A 86 1.08 -9.76 -5.30
N GLY A 87 1.16 -8.84 -6.26
CA GLY A 87 0.22 -7.73 -6.35
C GLY A 87 0.57 -6.74 -7.44
N PHE A 88 -0.10 -5.59 -7.42
CA PHE A 88 0.26 -4.47 -8.26
C PHE A 88 1.56 -3.85 -7.77
N ILE A 89 2.47 -3.52 -8.68
CA ILE A 89 3.81 -3.05 -8.35
C ILE A 89 3.92 -1.55 -8.63
N CYS A 90 4.54 -0.82 -7.72
CA CYS A 90 5.10 0.50 -7.97
C CYS A 90 6.60 0.43 -7.69
N TRP A 91 7.42 0.58 -8.72
CA TRP A 91 8.87 0.54 -8.63
C TRP A 91 9.39 1.93 -8.26
N ASP A 92 10.40 2.01 -7.37
CA ASP A 92 10.97 3.28 -6.88
C ASP A 92 9.92 4.29 -6.34
N MET A 93 8.75 3.81 -5.93
CA MET A 93 7.56 4.63 -5.60
C MET A 93 7.11 5.59 -6.72
N ASP A 94 7.49 5.34 -7.98
CA ASP A 94 7.24 6.25 -9.11
C ASP A 94 6.71 5.49 -10.34
N GLU A 95 7.39 4.42 -10.77
CA GLU A 95 7.01 3.70 -11.99
C GLU A 95 6.00 2.59 -11.70
N ALA A 96 4.82 2.73 -12.28
CA ALA A 96 3.68 1.91 -11.93
C ALA A 96 2.94 1.35 -13.15
N PHE A 97 3.36 1.73 -14.36
CA PHE A 97 2.83 1.27 -15.63
C PHE A 97 3.90 0.63 -16.52
N ASP A 98 3.46 -0.23 -17.43
CA ASP A 98 4.34 -0.92 -18.38
C ASP A 98 4.96 0.02 -19.43
N SER A 99 4.42 1.22 -19.59
CA SER A 99 4.97 2.25 -20.47
C SER A 99 6.11 3.05 -19.83
N ASP A 100 6.21 3.01 -18.50
CA ASP A 100 7.26 3.67 -17.70
C ASP A 100 8.63 3.07 -18.00
N ILE A 101 9.68 3.79 -17.62
CA ILE A 101 11.04 3.53 -18.04
C ILE A 101 11.91 3.17 -16.84
N LEU A 102 12.51 1.98 -16.89
CA LEU A 102 13.67 1.64 -16.09
C LEU A 102 14.93 2.25 -16.72
N ASP A 103 15.58 3.16 -16.00
CA ASP A 103 16.87 3.77 -16.30
C ASP A 103 18.02 3.00 -15.64
N GLY A 104 19.17 2.92 -16.34
CA GLY A 104 20.38 2.33 -15.78
C GLY A 104 21.58 2.36 -16.72
N ASN A 105 22.77 2.04 -16.22
CA ASN A 105 23.98 2.00 -17.04
C ASN A 105 24.39 0.56 -17.37
N GLU A 106 24.54 0.24 -18.65
CA GLU A 106 25.23 -0.95 -19.14
C GLU A 106 26.65 -0.53 -19.56
N ASP A 107 27.66 -0.96 -18.80
CA ASP A 107 29.05 -0.50 -18.91
C ASP A 107 29.21 1.03 -18.80
N ARG A 108 29.36 1.71 -19.94
CA ARG A 108 29.51 3.18 -20.07
C ARG A 108 28.35 3.82 -20.84
N ARG A 109 27.28 3.07 -21.10
CA ARG A 109 26.14 3.51 -21.89
C ARG A 109 24.89 3.55 -21.03
N LYS A 110 24.21 4.69 -21.04
CA LYS A 110 22.88 4.81 -20.46
C LYS A 110 21.90 3.96 -21.25
N ARG A 111 21.04 3.23 -20.54
CA ARG A 111 19.95 2.40 -21.03
C ARG A 111 18.65 2.91 -20.43
N LYS A 112 17.62 2.93 -21.27
CA LYS A 112 16.23 3.21 -20.92
C LYS A 112 15.41 2.05 -21.47
N ILE A 113 14.71 1.34 -20.60
CA ILE A 113 13.96 0.12 -20.94
C ILE A 113 12.54 0.31 -20.43
N LYS A 114 11.55 0.22 -21.33
CA LYS A 114 10.15 0.22 -20.90
C LYS A 114 9.86 -1.02 -20.04
N PHE A 115 9.17 -0.87 -18.92
CA PHE A 115 8.83 -2.00 -18.05
C PHE A 115 8.07 -3.11 -18.78
N GLY A 116 7.21 -2.77 -19.75
CA GLY A 116 6.48 -3.76 -20.55
C GLY A 116 7.35 -4.69 -21.41
N LYS A 117 8.64 -4.39 -21.55
CA LYS A 117 9.64 -5.26 -22.21
C LYS A 117 10.40 -6.16 -21.23
N ILE A 118 10.29 -5.89 -19.94
CA ILE A 118 10.97 -6.60 -18.86
C ILE A 118 10.11 -7.80 -18.47
N GLU A 119 10.79 -8.93 -18.28
CA GLU A 119 10.22 -10.16 -17.72
C GLU A 119 10.52 -10.23 -16.23
N SER A 120 11.77 -9.95 -15.85
CA SER A 120 12.20 -9.93 -14.46
C SER A 120 13.38 -9.03 -14.18
N ILE A 121 13.53 -8.65 -12.91
CA ILE A 121 14.69 -7.92 -12.39
C ILE A 121 15.20 -8.69 -11.17
N GLU A 122 16.48 -9.06 -11.18
CA GLU A 122 17.15 -9.77 -10.10
C GLU A 122 18.24 -8.89 -9.52
N ARG A 123 18.13 -8.50 -8.25
CA ARG A 123 19.16 -7.70 -7.60
C ARG A 123 20.45 -8.51 -7.49
N ARG A 124 21.58 -7.85 -7.73
CA ARG A 124 22.92 -8.48 -7.60
C ARG A 124 23.78 -7.85 -6.53
N SER A 125 23.50 -6.60 -6.19
CA SER A 125 24.19 -5.82 -5.16
C SER A 125 23.35 -4.59 -4.83
N SER A 126 23.80 -3.83 -3.82
CA SER A 126 23.27 -2.50 -3.52
C SER A 126 23.40 -1.48 -4.67
N ASN A 127 24.00 -1.84 -5.81
CA ASN A 127 24.19 -0.93 -6.93
C ASN A 127 24.00 -1.55 -8.32
N SER A 128 23.46 -2.77 -8.40
CA SER A 128 23.21 -3.39 -9.69
C SER A 128 22.14 -4.46 -9.67
N ALA A 129 21.50 -4.65 -10.82
CA ALA A 129 20.57 -5.72 -11.08
C ALA A 129 20.81 -6.36 -12.45
N ILE A 130 20.33 -7.59 -12.61
CA ILE A 130 20.17 -8.25 -13.91
C ILE A 130 18.72 -8.11 -14.33
N VAL A 131 18.51 -7.41 -15.44
CA VAL A 131 17.20 -7.26 -16.09
C VAL A 131 17.10 -8.30 -17.19
N THR A 132 16.11 -9.19 -17.10
CA THR A 132 15.76 -10.14 -18.16
C THR A 132 14.60 -9.55 -18.96
N LEU A 133 14.76 -9.41 -20.28
CA LEU A 133 13.70 -8.98 -21.17
C LEU A 133 12.84 -10.18 -21.60
N LYS A 134 11.57 -9.97 -21.99
CA LYS A 134 10.61 -11.00 -22.47
C LYS A 134 11.08 -11.90 -23.64
N GLY A 135 12.26 -11.62 -24.21
CA GLY A 135 12.94 -12.49 -25.19
C GLY A 135 14.13 -13.28 -24.62
N GLY A 136 14.26 -13.35 -23.29
CA GLY A 136 15.35 -14.03 -22.58
C GLY A 136 16.68 -13.28 -22.54
N LYS A 137 16.79 -12.09 -23.16
CA LYS A 137 18.02 -11.29 -23.13
C LYS A 137 18.24 -10.74 -21.73
N LYS A 138 19.39 -11.04 -21.14
CA LYS A 138 19.84 -10.51 -19.85
C LYS A 138 20.75 -9.29 -20.03
N ILE A 139 20.51 -8.25 -19.25
CA ILE A 139 21.26 -6.98 -19.24
C ILE A 139 21.62 -6.67 -17.79
N ARG A 140 22.90 -6.37 -17.53
CA ARG A 140 23.30 -5.86 -16.22
C ARG A 140 23.20 -4.34 -16.22
N LEU A 141 22.38 -3.79 -15.32
CA LEU A 141 22.26 -2.35 -15.10
C LEU A 141 22.85 -1.96 -13.74
N LYS A 142 23.31 -0.71 -13.64
CA LYS A 142 23.87 -0.11 -12.41
C LYS A 142 23.76 1.42 -12.40
N GLY A 143 23.88 2.00 -11.20
CA GLY A 143 24.25 3.40 -10.97
C GLY A 143 23.19 4.43 -11.35
N THR A 144 21.93 4.08 -11.11
CA THR A 144 20.74 4.95 -11.11
C THR A 144 19.82 4.46 -9.99
N ASN A 145 19.01 5.37 -9.44
CA ASN A 145 18.04 5.10 -8.37
C ASN A 145 17.12 3.89 -8.69
N ASP A 146 16.82 3.64 -9.95
CA ASP A 146 15.98 2.50 -10.31
C ASP A 146 16.64 1.13 -10.07
N VAL A 147 17.97 1.07 -9.92
CA VAL A 147 18.74 -0.18 -9.78
C VAL A 147 19.91 -0.09 -8.79
N ASP A 148 19.83 0.82 -7.83
CA ASP A 148 20.79 0.97 -6.74
C ASP A 148 20.15 1.40 -5.42
N SER A 149 20.96 1.63 -4.39
CA SER A 149 20.55 2.03 -3.04
C SER A 149 19.83 3.39 -2.97
N GLY A 150 19.75 4.13 -4.08
CA GLY A 150 18.89 5.29 -4.21
C GLY A 150 17.43 4.94 -4.48
N ASN A 151 17.10 3.66 -4.72
CA ASN A 151 15.72 3.22 -4.88
C ASN A 151 14.94 3.46 -3.58
N ARG A 152 13.81 4.14 -3.69
CA ARG A 152 12.91 4.54 -2.61
C ARG A 152 12.03 3.40 -2.12
N GLY A 153 12.00 2.28 -2.83
CA GLY A 153 11.27 1.08 -2.44
C GLY A 153 10.43 0.52 -3.57
N ILE A 154 10.23 -0.79 -3.51
CA ILE A 154 9.33 -1.54 -4.38
C ILE A 154 8.05 -1.77 -3.59
N VAL A 155 6.98 -1.12 -4.01
CA VAL A 155 5.67 -1.25 -3.37
C VAL A 155 4.89 -2.37 -4.05
N VAL A 156 4.35 -3.29 -3.25
CA VAL A 156 3.38 -4.31 -3.70
C VAL A 156 2.03 -4.03 -3.04
N SER A 157 1.01 -3.75 -3.85
CA SER A 157 -0.38 -3.66 -3.43
C SER A 157 -1.09 -5.00 -3.66
N ASP A 158 -1.29 -5.75 -2.59
CA ASP A 158 -1.95 -7.04 -2.56
C ASP A 158 -3.41 -6.86 -2.11
N LEU A 159 -4.35 -7.12 -3.02
CA LEU A 159 -5.79 -6.90 -2.78
C LEU A 159 -6.40 -7.75 -1.65
N SER A 160 -5.74 -8.82 -1.21
CA SER A 160 -6.21 -9.65 -0.10
C SER A 160 -5.36 -9.51 1.16
N MET A 161 -4.52 -8.47 1.23
CA MET A 161 -3.73 -8.14 2.42
C MET A 161 -3.64 -6.64 2.68
N GLY A 162 -3.20 -5.85 1.70
CA GLY A 162 -2.85 -4.44 1.88
C GLY A 162 -1.60 -4.08 1.09
N ARG A 163 -0.65 -3.40 1.72
CA ARG A 163 0.57 -2.89 1.08
C ARG A 163 1.82 -3.47 1.71
N VAL A 164 2.82 -3.74 0.88
CA VAL A 164 4.18 -4.12 1.27
C VAL A 164 5.13 -3.11 0.65
N VAL A 165 6.10 -2.61 1.40
CA VAL A 165 7.19 -1.76 0.88
C VAL A 165 8.51 -2.45 1.12
N ILE A 166 9.19 -2.78 0.02
CA ILE A 166 10.44 -3.55 0.04
C ILE A 166 11.58 -2.61 -0.30
N GLY A 167 12.51 -2.42 0.63
CA GLY A 167 13.73 -1.67 0.39
C GLY A 167 14.61 -2.35 -0.68
N TRP A 168 15.45 -1.57 -1.37
CA TRP A 168 16.36 -2.13 -2.38
C TRP A 168 17.21 -3.27 -1.84
N ASP A 169 17.72 -3.14 -0.62
CA ASP A 169 18.65 -4.13 -0.06
C ASP A 169 17.97 -5.45 0.32
N GLU A 170 16.66 -5.43 0.57
CA GLU A 170 15.85 -6.62 0.86
C GLU A 170 15.31 -7.29 -0.41
N LEU A 171 15.27 -6.60 -1.55
CA LEU A 171 14.85 -7.19 -2.83
C LEU A 171 15.81 -8.31 -3.27
N ASP A 172 15.32 -9.50 -3.56
CA ASP A 172 16.08 -10.52 -4.31
C ASP A 172 15.70 -10.47 -5.80
N TYR A 173 14.41 -10.59 -6.07
CA TYR A 173 13.91 -10.84 -7.41
C TYR A 173 12.49 -10.32 -7.60
N VAL A 174 12.17 -9.83 -8.81
CA VAL A 174 10.79 -9.58 -9.24
C VAL A 174 10.52 -10.24 -10.58
N GLU A 175 9.37 -10.90 -10.68
CA GLU A 175 8.82 -11.42 -11.93
C GLU A 175 7.53 -10.67 -12.27
N PHE A 176 7.52 -10.03 -13.45
CA PHE A 176 6.34 -9.33 -13.95
C PHE A 176 5.38 -10.31 -14.65
N LYS A 177 4.09 -10.17 -14.33
CA LYS A 177 2.99 -11.01 -14.82
C LYS A 177 1.88 -10.13 -15.38
N GLU A 178 0.96 -10.72 -16.11
CA GLU A 178 -0.27 -10.02 -16.50
C GLU A 178 -1.13 -9.76 -15.26
N ALA A 179 -1.62 -8.53 -15.13
CA ALA A 179 -2.51 -8.16 -14.03
C ALA A 179 -3.85 -8.90 -14.15
N PRO A 180 -4.51 -9.24 -13.03
CA PRO A 180 -5.85 -9.79 -13.07
C PRO A 180 -6.82 -8.82 -13.74
N GLU A 181 -7.67 -9.34 -14.63
CA GLU A 181 -8.73 -8.55 -15.25
C GLU A 181 -9.82 -8.16 -14.23
N GLY A 182 -10.49 -7.03 -14.48
CA GLY A 182 -11.76 -6.73 -13.83
C GLY A 182 -11.68 -6.01 -12.49
N LEU A 183 -10.51 -5.54 -12.05
CA LEU A 183 -10.46 -4.58 -10.95
C LEU A 183 -11.13 -3.28 -11.40
N SER A 184 -12.20 -2.91 -10.73
CA SER A 184 -13.00 -1.72 -11.06
C SER A 184 -13.27 -0.90 -9.81
N TYR A 185 -13.72 0.34 -10.00
CA TYR A 185 -14.12 1.21 -8.89
C TYR A 185 -15.13 0.54 -7.93
N ASP A 186 -15.97 -0.38 -8.43
CA ASP A 186 -17.00 -1.05 -7.64
C ASP A 186 -16.45 -2.22 -6.79
N TYR A 187 -15.19 -2.63 -7.00
CA TYR A 187 -14.52 -3.65 -6.17
C TYR A 187 -14.37 -3.20 -4.72
N PHE A 188 -14.02 -1.94 -4.51
CA PHE A 188 -13.85 -1.35 -3.18
C PHE A 188 -15.21 -1.00 -2.59
N ASP A 189 -15.60 -1.53 -1.44
CA ASP A 189 -16.94 -1.28 -0.88
C ASP A 189 -17.04 0.03 -0.09
N GLY A 190 -15.91 0.72 0.10
CA GLY A 190 -15.80 1.94 0.90
C GLY A 190 -15.61 1.68 2.39
N GLY A 191 -15.51 0.42 2.78
CA GLY A 191 -15.30 -0.06 4.13
C GLY A 191 -16.47 0.15 5.09
N ARG A 192 -16.32 -0.44 6.27
CA ARG A 192 -17.36 -0.58 7.30
C ARG A 192 -16.73 -0.45 8.67
N VAL A 193 -17.52 -0.09 9.68
CA VAL A 193 -17.04 -0.07 11.07
C VAL A 193 -16.52 -1.45 11.48
N LEU A 194 -15.37 -1.49 12.13
CA LEU A 194 -14.78 -2.72 12.66
C LEU A 194 -15.66 -3.32 13.75
N LYS A 195 -15.89 -4.63 13.69
CA LYS A 195 -16.64 -5.38 14.69
C LYS A 195 -15.89 -6.64 15.04
N GLY A 196 -15.87 -6.96 16.32
CA GLY A 196 -15.09 -8.09 16.79
C GLY A 196 -15.28 -8.41 18.26
N THR A 197 -14.51 -9.40 18.71
CA THR A 197 -14.41 -9.79 20.12
C THR A 197 -12.95 -9.66 20.58
N VAL A 198 -12.74 -8.87 21.62
CA VAL A 198 -11.46 -8.68 22.30
C VAL A 198 -11.38 -9.61 23.51
N PHE A 199 -10.21 -10.21 23.70
CA PHE A 199 -9.86 -11.10 24.79
C PHE A 199 -8.67 -10.49 25.54
N THR A 200 -8.70 -10.55 26.87
CA THR A 200 -7.66 -10.00 27.74
C THR A 200 -6.84 -11.12 28.39
N GLU A 201 -5.62 -10.82 28.85
CA GLU A 201 -4.72 -11.80 29.48
C GLU A 201 -5.29 -12.41 30.77
N ASP A 202 -6.20 -11.72 31.45
CA ASP A 202 -6.91 -12.21 32.65
C ASP A 202 -8.20 -13.01 32.33
N GLY A 203 -8.53 -13.16 31.04
CA GLY A 203 -9.58 -14.04 30.53
C GLY A 203 -10.95 -13.38 30.34
N GLU A 204 -11.05 -12.05 30.44
CA GLU A 204 -12.25 -11.29 30.10
C GLU A 204 -12.47 -11.25 28.59
N LYS A 205 -13.72 -10.95 28.19
CA LYS A 205 -14.14 -10.92 26.79
C LYS A 205 -15.12 -9.78 26.55
N PHE A 206 -14.82 -8.96 25.55
CA PHE A 206 -15.64 -7.81 25.17
C PHE A 206 -15.98 -7.90 23.70
N LYS A 207 -17.25 -7.71 23.35
CA LYS A 207 -17.72 -7.77 21.96
C LYS A 207 -18.38 -6.44 21.62
N GLY A 208 -18.08 -5.90 20.44
CA GLY A 208 -18.65 -4.63 20.01
C GLY A 208 -18.02 -4.07 18.75
N GLU A 209 -18.26 -2.79 18.53
CA GLU A 209 -17.54 -1.98 17.55
C GLU A 209 -16.13 -1.68 18.08
N ILE A 210 -15.14 -1.83 17.23
CA ILE A 210 -13.73 -1.73 17.59
C ILE A 210 -13.18 -0.41 17.07
N LYS A 211 -12.44 0.29 17.93
CA LYS A 211 -11.47 1.30 17.54
C LYS A 211 -10.10 0.85 18.01
N TRP A 212 -9.22 0.57 17.07
CA TRP A 212 -7.84 0.20 17.30
C TRP A 212 -6.98 1.47 17.44
N ASP A 213 -5.94 1.41 18.27
CA ASP A 213 -4.97 2.49 18.57
C ASP A 213 -5.51 3.91 18.86
N ASP A 214 -6.82 4.03 19.13
CA ASP A 214 -7.54 5.31 19.18
C ASP A 214 -7.57 6.09 17.85
N ASP A 215 -7.40 5.43 16.71
CA ASP A 215 -7.64 6.00 15.37
C ASP A 215 -8.35 5.06 14.39
N GLU A 216 -8.03 3.77 14.29
CA GLU A 216 -8.64 2.91 13.26
C GLU A 216 -10.01 2.36 13.67
N GLU A 217 -11.07 2.82 13.01
CA GLU A 217 -12.47 2.44 13.23
C GLU A 217 -13.08 1.65 12.05
N TYR A 218 -12.42 1.59 10.89
CA TYR A 218 -12.98 1.07 9.65
C TYR A 218 -12.12 -0.01 8.95
N THR A 219 -12.79 -0.88 8.20
CA THR A 219 -12.14 -2.00 7.48
C THR A 219 -11.16 -1.58 6.40
N TRP A 220 -11.16 -0.34 5.93
CA TRP A 220 -10.23 0.12 4.88
C TRP A 220 -8.93 0.67 5.45
N GLU A 221 -8.88 0.90 6.76
CA GLU A 221 -7.69 1.38 7.45
C GLU A 221 -6.66 0.27 7.60
N LEU A 222 -5.43 0.65 7.91
CA LEU A 222 -4.27 -0.22 7.84
C LEU A 222 -3.75 -0.48 9.25
N LEU A 223 -3.36 -1.73 9.50
CA LEU A 223 -2.53 -2.13 10.61
C LEU A 223 -1.08 -2.16 10.11
N ASP A 224 -0.26 -1.25 10.61
CA ASP A 224 1.15 -1.12 10.25
C ASP A 224 2.06 -2.04 11.09
N GLY A 225 3.14 -2.49 10.48
CA GLY A 225 4.19 -3.24 11.15
C GLY A 225 5.29 -3.67 10.19
N GLU A 226 6.31 -4.33 10.73
CA GLU A 226 7.49 -4.75 9.96
C GLU A 226 7.69 -6.27 10.03
N ILE A 227 8.23 -6.85 8.95
CA ILE A 227 8.79 -8.20 8.91
C ILE A 227 10.18 -8.09 8.29
N ASP A 228 11.22 -8.34 9.10
CA ASP A 228 12.59 -8.45 8.59
C ASP A 228 13.01 -7.28 7.66
N ASP A 229 12.85 -6.04 8.12
CA ASP A 229 13.19 -4.80 7.40
C ASP A 229 12.29 -4.52 6.16
N VAL A 230 11.15 -5.22 6.06
CA VAL A 230 10.08 -4.98 5.08
C VAL A 230 8.86 -4.38 5.78
N ASP A 231 8.43 -3.21 5.33
CA ASP A 231 7.24 -2.55 5.88
C ASP A 231 5.97 -3.20 5.33
N ILE A 232 5.05 -3.52 6.24
CA ILE A 232 3.76 -4.14 5.96
C ILE A 232 2.66 -3.24 6.51
N ALA A 233 1.67 -2.95 5.67
CA ALA A 233 0.44 -2.29 6.08
C ALA A 233 -0.74 -3.19 5.68
N VAL A 234 -1.37 -3.85 6.66
CA VAL A 234 -2.44 -4.81 6.43
C VAL A 234 -3.80 -4.13 6.56
N GLU A 235 -4.63 -4.17 5.52
CA GLU A 235 -6.00 -3.66 5.59
C GLU A 235 -6.83 -4.47 6.61
N PHE A 236 -7.42 -3.79 7.60
CA PHE A 236 -8.22 -4.43 8.65
C PHE A 236 -9.35 -5.32 8.09
N GLY A 237 -9.92 -4.95 6.95
CA GLY A 237 -10.94 -5.71 6.23
C GLY A 237 -10.48 -7.10 5.80
N GLN A 238 -9.17 -7.32 5.66
CA GLN A 238 -8.55 -8.59 5.33
C GLN A 238 -8.12 -9.39 6.56
N ILE A 239 -8.10 -8.77 7.75
CA ILE A 239 -7.68 -9.41 8.98
C ILE A 239 -8.81 -10.28 9.54
N LYS A 240 -8.46 -11.48 9.97
CA LYS A 240 -9.33 -12.39 10.73
C LYS A 240 -9.08 -12.27 12.22
N SER A 241 -7.82 -12.20 12.63
CA SER A 241 -7.46 -12.05 14.05
C SER A 241 -6.09 -11.41 14.24
N ILE A 242 -5.94 -10.70 15.34
CA ILE A 242 -4.67 -10.16 15.85
C ILE A 242 -4.45 -10.76 17.24
N GLU A 243 -3.31 -11.40 17.47
CA GLU A 243 -2.94 -11.99 18.77
C GLU A 243 -1.63 -11.37 19.23
N LYS A 244 -1.63 -10.78 20.43
CA LYS A 244 -0.40 -10.23 21.01
C LYS A 244 0.61 -11.35 21.20
N SER A 245 1.81 -11.17 20.63
CA SER A 245 2.86 -12.18 20.66
C SER A 245 4.03 -11.80 21.56
N SER A 246 4.18 -10.50 21.80
CA SER A 246 5.13 -9.89 22.74
C SER A 246 4.66 -8.47 23.05
N ARG A 247 5.45 -7.71 23.81
CA ARG A 247 5.22 -6.28 24.04
C ARG A 247 5.30 -5.44 22.77
N HIS A 248 6.09 -5.87 21.77
CA HIS A 248 6.35 -5.09 20.54
C HIS A 248 6.02 -5.92 19.30
N GLY A 249 4.90 -6.66 19.33
CA GLY A 249 4.49 -7.37 18.13
C GLY A 249 3.33 -8.32 18.30
N ALA A 250 2.67 -8.57 17.18
CA ALA A 250 1.47 -9.38 17.08
C ALA A 250 1.59 -10.46 16.00
N LYS A 251 0.86 -11.57 16.19
CA LYS A 251 0.55 -12.50 15.11
C LYS A 251 -0.75 -12.05 14.47
N VAL A 252 -0.70 -11.77 13.19
CA VAL A 252 -1.85 -11.39 12.37
C VAL A 252 -2.23 -12.57 11.49
N VAL A 253 -3.50 -12.95 11.50
CA VAL A 253 -4.04 -13.98 10.61
C VAL A 253 -5.04 -13.32 9.67
N LEU A 254 -4.86 -13.51 8.38
CA LEU A 254 -5.77 -12.97 7.36
C LEU A 254 -6.97 -13.90 7.13
N LYS A 255 -8.01 -13.38 6.50
CA LYS A 255 -9.22 -14.11 6.10
C LYS A 255 -8.92 -15.22 5.08
N ASP A 256 -7.88 -15.06 4.27
CA ASP A 256 -7.40 -16.08 3.34
C ASP A 256 -6.50 -17.16 3.99
N GLY A 257 -6.19 -17.02 5.29
CA GLY A 257 -5.43 -17.98 6.09
C GLY A 257 -3.93 -17.72 6.19
N ARG A 258 -3.39 -16.72 5.47
CA ARG A 258 -2.00 -16.27 5.66
C ARG A 258 -1.77 -15.77 7.09
N LYS A 259 -0.52 -15.88 7.54
CA LYS A 259 -0.12 -15.53 8.91
C LYS A 259 1.16 -14.74 8.89
N PHE A 260 1.16 -13.63 9.61
CA PHE A 260 2.29 -12.73 9.73
C PHE A 260 2.64 -12.55 11.19
N LYS A 261 3.92 -12.36 11.48
CA LYS A 261 4.38 -11.93 12.80
C LYS A 261 4.96 -10.54 12.63
N LEU A 262 4.13 -9.54 12.90
CA LEU A 262 4.48 -8.13 12.77
C LEU A 262 5.14 -7.64 14.06
N ARG A 263 6.02 -6.66 13.92
CA ARG A 263 6.72 -5.97 15.02
C ARG A 263 6.92 -4.48 14.67
N ASP A 264 7.44 -3.73 15.62
CA ASP A 264 8.03 -2.40 15.41
C ASP A 264 7.08 -1.38 14.75
N SER A 265 5.88 -1.24 15.32
CA SER A 265 4.90 -0.20 14.98
C SER A 265 4.04 0.11 16.20
N ASN A 266 3.65 1.38 16.34
CA ASN A 266 2.76 1.87 17.41
C ASN A 266 1.44 1.09 17.46
N ASP A 267 0.97 0.59 16.32
CA ASP A 267 -0.26 -0.21 16.23
C ASP A 267 -0.18 -1.53 17.01
N ILE A 268 1.03 -2.02 17.30
CA ILE A 268 1.28 -3.36 17.83
C ILE A 268 2.40 -3.38 18.88
N ASP A 269 2.65 -2.26 19.54
CA ASP A 269 3.61 -2.16 20.63
C ASP A 269 3.11 -1.38 21.85
N ASP A 270 4.01 -1.12 22.81
CA ASP A 270 3.69 -0.44 24.07
C ASP A 270 3.25 1.03 23.88
N ASP A 271 3.43 1.63 22.68
CA ASP A 271 2.91 2.96 22.34
C ASP A 271 1.45 2.91 21.85
N ASN A 272 0.85 1.71 21.72
CA ASN A 272 -0.55 1.55 21.37
C ASN A 272 -1.46 2.19 22.44
N LYS A 273 -2.35 3.10 22.03
CA LYS A 273 -3.27 3.89 22.86
C LYS A 273 -4.51 3.10 23.30
N GLY A 274 -4.52 1.80 23.06
CA GLY A 274 -5.50 0.85 23.56
C GLY A 274 -6.57 0.48 22.54
N ILE A 275 -7.26 -0.61 22.84
CA ILE A 275 -8.34 -1.17 22.04
C ILE A 275 -9.65 -0.74 22.68
N ILE A 276 -10.40 0.11 21.99
CA ILE A 276 -11.68 0.61 22.46
C ILE A 276 -12.79 -0.27 21.89
N ILE A 277 -13.66 -0.77 22.76
CA ILE A 277 -14.83 -1.58 22.42
C ILE A 277 -16.09 -0.81 22.81
N LYS A 278 -16.96 -0.54 21.84
CA LYS A 278 -18.27 0.10 22.04
C LYS A 278 -19.39 -0.94 21.88
N ASP A 279 -20.24 -1.11 22.90
CA ASP A 279 -21.46 -1.91 22.85
C ASP A 279 -22.65 -1.05 23.29
N GLY A 280 -23.36 -0.46 22.32
CA GLY A 280 -24.39 0.53 22.59
C GLY A 280 -23.80 1.78 23.26
N ASP A 281 -24.26 2.11 24.47
CA ASP A 281 -23.77 3.24 25.26
C ASP A 281 -22.55 2.86 26.14
N ASP A 282 -22.25 1.57 26.27
CA ASP A 282 -21.12 1.09 27.07
C ASP A 282 -19.82 1.15 26.27
N LYS A 283 -18.76 1.65 26.92
CA LYS A 283 -17.41 1.73 26.36
C LYS A 283 -16.42 1.05 27.31
N VAL A 284 -15.67 0.11 26.77
CA VAL A 284 -14.52 -0.52 27.43
C VAL A 284 -13.25 -0.12 26.69
N VAL A 285 -12.18 0.13 27.42
CA VAL A 285 -10.85 0.35 26.87
C VAL A 285 -9.94 -0.73 27.44
N VAL A 286 -9.35 -1.52 26.56
CA VAL A 286 -8.36 -2.55 26.91
C VAL A 286 -6.99 -1.99 26.55
N ASP A 287 -6.12 -1.84 27.54
CA ASP A 287 -4.74 -1.42 27.33
C ASP A 287 -3.94 -2.53 26.61
N TRP A 288 -2.92 -2.16 25.83
CA TRP A 288 -2.07 -3.13 25.15
C TRP A 288 -1.43 -4.17 26.09
N TYR A 289 -1.09 -3.77 27.32
CA TYR A 289 -0.55 -4.69 28.32
C TYR A 289 -1.56 -5.76 28.73
N ASP A 290 -2.85 -5.45 28.78
CA ASP A 290 -3.90 -6.39 29.15
C ASP A 290 -4.50 -7.11 27.94
N PHE A 291 -4.28 -6.60 26.73
CA PHE A 291 -4.77 -7.19 25.47
C PHE A 291 -4.12 -8.55 25.18
N GLU A 292 -4.92 -9.57 24.93
CA GLU A 292 -4.43 -10.87 24.45
C GLU A 292 -4.69 -11.03 22.95
N ARG A 293 -5.92 -10.79 22.50
CA ARG A 293 -6.36 -11.16 21.15
C ARG A 293 -7.61 -10.40 20.71
N LEU A 294 -7.70 -10.12 19.41
CA LEU A 294 -8.89 -9.64 18.71
C LEU A 294 -9.29 -10.65 17.64
N GLU A 295 -10.56 -11.04 17.61
CA GLU A 295 -11.20 -11.78 16.51
C GLU A 295 -12.18 -10.85 15.79
N LEU A 296 -11.98 -10.62 14.49
CA LEU A 296 -12.83 -9.74 13.66
C LEU A 296 -13.95 -10.52 12.97
N GLU A 297 -15.08 -9.85 12.74
CA GLU A 297 -16.27 -10.39 12.04
C GLU A 297 -16.22 -10.30 10.51
#